data_AF-A0A942YIH3-F1
#
_entry.id   AF-A0A942YIH3-F1
#
_cell.length_a   1.000
_cell.length_b   1.000
_cell.length_c   1.000
_cell.angle_alpha   90.00
_cell.angle_beta   90.00
_cell.angle_gamma   90.00
#
_symmetry.space_group_name_H-M   'P 1'
#
loop_
_entity.id
_entity.type
_entity.pdbx_description
1 polymer ?
#
loop_
_entity_poly.entity_id
_entity_poly.type
_entity_poly.pdbx_seq_one_letter_code
_entity_poly.pdbx_strand_id
1 'polypeptide(L)' 'MESCLYCGKRTKLFPVKMWNKDIYRYYCDEHYGEAFQFEKEERRRFIEYYSVPERRKWLSKESLELWEKLKTSSDIGI' A
#
# COMPACT_ATOMS: atom_id res chain seq x y z
N MET A 1 9.99 20.87 -2.65
CA MET A 1 11.15 20.13 -2.10
C MET A 1 10.58 19.04 -1.22
N GLU A 2 10.84 17.79 -1.55
CA GLU A 2 10.30 16.64 -0.82
C GLU A 2 10.99 16.49 0.54
N SER A 3 10.28 15.89 1.49
CA SER A 3 10.77 15.58 2.83
C SER A 3 10.21 14.25 3.27
N CYS A 4 10.91 13.57 4.19
CA CYS A 4 10.39 12.39 4.83
C CYS A 4 9.03 12.70 5.47
N LEU A 5 8.00 11.96 5.09
CA LEU A 5 6.64 12.18 5.58
C LEU A 5 6.53 12.01 7.10
N TYR A 6 7.42 11.23 7.70
CA TYR A 6 7.40 10.94 9.14
C TYR A 6 8.17 11.97 9.98
N CYS A 7 9.43 12.28 9.61
CA CYS A 7 10.30 13.13 10.43
C CYS A 7 10.74 14.46 9.77
N GLY A 8 10.36 14.72 8.53
CA GLY A 8 10.70 15.97 7.83
C GLY A 8 12.14 16.08 7.29
N LYS A 9 13.01 15.07 7.51
CA LYS A 9 14.37 15.00 6.92
C LYS A 9 14.30 15.18 5.40
N ARG A 10 15.21 15.96 4.81
CA ARG A 10 15.20 16.32 3.37
C ARG A 10 16.30 15.64 2.54
N THR A 11 17.06 14.75 3.17
CA THR A 11 18.17 14.02 2.55
C THR A 11 17.90 12.52 2.55
N LYS A 12 18.50 11.80 1.60
CA LYS A 12 18.35 10.34 1.43
C LYS A 12 16.89 9.90 1.42
N LEU A 13 16.11 10.50 0.54
CA LEU A 13 14.69 10.20 0.40
C LEU A 13 14.48 9.07 -0.60
N PHE A 14 13.64 8.13 -0.21
CA PHE A 14 13.25 6.99 -1.02
C PHE A 14 11.73 7.01 -1.22
N PRO A 15 11.25 6.84 -2.46
CA PRO A 15 9.82 6.80 -2.75
C PRO A 15 9.22 5.45 -2.34
N VAL A 16 8.06 5.50 -1.70
CA VAL A 16 7.20 4.35 -1.42
C VAL A 16 5.85 4.61 -2.12
N LYS A 17 5.46 3.71 -3.02
CA LYS A 17 4.16 3.78 -3.69
C LYS A 17 3.06 3.36 -2.72
N MET A 18 1.99 4.14 -2.62
CA MET A 18 0.80 3.72 -1.88
C MET A 18 0.16 2.49 -2.55
N TRP A 19 -0.23 1.49 -1.78
CA TRP A 19 -0.73 0.24 -2.37
C TRP A 19 -2.08 0.39 -3.08
N ASN A 20 -2.89 1.39 -2.72
CA ASN A 20 -4.24 1.62 -3.23
C ASN A 20 -4.41 2.88 -4.10
N LYS A 21 -3.34 3.67 -4.29
CA LYS A 21 -3.39 4.94 -5.02
C LYS A 21 -2.15 5.09 -5.88
N ASP A 22 -2.27 5.79 -7.00
CA ASP A 22 -1.12 6.13 -7.83
C ASP A 22 -0.37 7.36 -7.30
N ILE A 23 0.03 7.28 -6.03
CA ILE A 23 0.71 8.35 -5.30
C ILE A 23 1.95 7.77 -4.62
N TYR A 24 3.04 8.52 -4.66
CA TYR A 24 4.28 8.22 -3.95
C TYR A 24 4.40 9.09 -2.70
N ARG A 25 4.89 8.47 -1.61
CA ARG A 25 5.29 9.15 -0.38
C ARG A 25 6.78 8.94 -0.18
N TYR A 26 7.47 9.97 0.27
CA TYR A 26 8.92 9.92 0.44
C TYR A 26 9.28 9.74 1.90
N TYR A 27 10.24 8.86 2.16
CA TYR A 27 10.73 8.55 3.50
C TYR A 27 12.26 8.55 3.51
N CYS A 28 12.86 8.91 4.64
CA CYS A 28 14.31 8.75 4.79
C CYS A 28 14.68 7.27 4.97
N ASP A 29 15.98 6.99 4.91
CA ASP A 29 16.59 5.69 5.18
C ASP A 29 16.06 4.99 6.44
N GLU A 30 15.83 5.75 7.52
CA GLU A 30 15.33 5.22 8.79
C GLU A 30 13.87 4.74 8.71
N HIS A 31 13.00 5.45 7.97
CA HIS A 31 11.56 5.18 7.94
C HIS A 31 11.10 4.43 6.68
N TYR A 32 11.97 4.30 5.66
CA TYR A 32 11.63 3.66 4.40
C TYR A 32 11.21 2.20 4.61
N GLY A 33 11.99 1.44 5.39
CA GLY A 33 11.71 0.02 5.64
C GLY A 33 10.34 -0.19 6.27
N GLU A 34 10.03 0.56 7.32
CA GLU A 34 8.74 0.49 8.02
C GLU A 34 7.58 0.92 7.12
N ALA A 35 7.73 2.03 6.39
CA ALA A 35 6.70 2.51 5.47
C ALA A 35 6.43 1.51 4.33
N PHE A 36 7.46 0.88 3.78
CA PHE A 36 7.32 -0.13 2.74
C PHE A 36 6.62 -1.39 3.28
N GLN A 37 7.00 -1.88 4.46
CA GLN A 37 6.34 -3.04 5.07
C GLN A 37 4.89 -2.73 5.43
N PHE A 38 4.60 -1.51 5.89
CA PHE A 38 3.23 -1.06 6.17
C PHE A 38 2.34 -1.12 4.92
N GLU A 39 2.78 -0.59 3.79
CA GLU A 39 2.00 -0.64 2.54
C GLU A 39 1.77 -2.09 2.05
N LYS A 40 2.77 -2.97 2.21
CA LYS A 40 2.63 -4.41 1.91
C LYS A 40 1.59 -5.08 2.83
N GLU A 41 1.66 -4.81 4.12
CA GLU A 41 0.78 -5.41 5.13
C GLU A 41 -0.66 -4.92 4.99
N GLU A 42 -0.88 -3.63 4.75
CA GLU A 42 -2.22 -3.08 4.52
C GLU A 42 -2.85 -3.65 3.24
N ARG A 43 -2.06 -3.79 2.16
CA ARG A 43 -2.51 -4.50 0.94
C ARG A 43 -2.94 -5.92 1.26
N ARG A 44 -2.12 -6.67 2.01
CA ARG A 44 -2.42 -8.06 2.40
C ARG A 44 -3.72 -8.14 3.22
N ARG A 45 -3.85 -7.31 4.25
CA ARG A 45 -5.04 -7.24 5.10
C ARG A 45 -6.29 -6.90 4.31
N PHE A 46 -6.20 -6.00 3.34
CA PHE A 46 -7.33 -5.68 2.46
C PHE A 46 -7.78 -6.92 1.67
N ILE A 47 -6.84 -7.64 1.03
CA ILE A 47 -7.15 -8.86 0.27
C ILE A 47 -7.77 -9.92 1.17
N GLU A 48 -7.16 -10.18 2.32
CA GLU A 48 -7.62 -11.16 3.30
C GLU A 48 -9.00 -10.81 3.87
N TYR A 49 -9.23 -9.55 4.26
CA TYR A 49 -10.50 -9.11 4.81
C TYR A 49 -11.65 -9.31 3.82
N TYR A 50 -11.43 -9.00 2.53
CA TYR A 50 -12.42 -9.14 1.46
C TYR A 50 -12.39 -10.50 0.74
N SER A 51 -11.62 -11.47 1.24
CA SER A 51 -11.68 -12.87 0.76
C SER A 51 -13.05 -13.51 1.02
N VAL A 52 -13.76 -13.05 2.05
CA VAL A 52 -15.13 -13.48 2.40
C VAL A 52 -16.16 -12.81 1.48
N PRO A 53 -16.98 -13.57 0.72
CA PRO A 53 -17.94 -13.02 -0.24
C PRO A 53 -18.93 -11.99 0.36
N GLU A 54 -19.39 -12.22 1.57
CA GLU A 54 -20.34 -11.36 2.28
C GLU A 54 -19.78 -9.97 2.53
N ARG A 55 -18.46 -9.88 2.77
CA ARG A 55 -17.78 -8.60 3.02
C ARG A 55 -17.61 -7.79 1.75
N ARG A 56 -17.49 -8.45 0.58
CA ARG A 56 -17.38 -7.78 -0.72
C ARG A 56 -18.66 -7.06 -1.14
N LYS A 57 -19.82 -7.45 -0.60
CA LYS A 57 -21.12 -6.79 -0.89
C LYS A 57 -21.14 -5.31 -0.47
N TRP A 58 -20.27 -4.92 0.45
CA TRP A 58 -20.16 -3.55 0.97
C TRP A 58 -19.11 -2.71 0.24
N LEU A 59 -18.38 -3.28 -0.72
CA LEU A 59 -17.38 -2.55 -1.50
C LEU A 59 -18.07 -1.64 -2.51
N SER A 60 -17.50 -0.45 -2.71
CA SER A 60 -17.78 0.32 -3.91
C SER A 60 -17.28 -0.43 -5.16
N LYS A 61 -17.82 -0.09 -6.32
CA LYS A 61 -17.38 -0.66 -7.60
C LYS A 61 -15.86 -0.57 -7.78
N GLU A 62 -15.28 0.60 -7.51
CA GLU A 62 -13.83 0.85 -7.63
C GLU A 62 -13.02 -0.06 -6.68
N SER A 63 -13.47 -0.22 -5.43
CA SER A 63 -12.75 -1.05 -4.46
C SER A 63 -12.90 -2.54 -4.77
N LEU A 64 -14.03 -2.96 -5.36
CA LEU A 64 -14.21 -4.33 -5.84
C LEU A 64 -13.28 -4.62 -7.02
N GLU A 65 -13.18 -3.71 -7.99
CA GLU A 65 -12.23 -3.81 -9.11
C GLU A 65 -10.77 -3.85 -8.62
N LEU A 66 -10.43 -3.06 -7.61
CA LEU A 66 -9.12 -3.09 -6.97
C LEU A 66 -8.86 -4.47 -6.36
N TRP A 67 -9.79 -5.00 -5.56
CA TRP A 67 -9.65 -6.34 -4.96
C TRP A 67 -9.50 -7.45 -6.01
N GLU A 68 -10.32 -7.41 -7.07
CA GLU A 68 -10.27 -8.35 -8.20
C GLU A 68 -8.92 -8.33 -8.93
N LYS A 69 -8.33 -7.15 -9.14
CA LYS A 69 -6.97 -7.04 -9.71
C LYS A 69 -5.93 -7.62 -8.75
N LEU A 70 -6.03 -7.25 -7.47
CA LEU A 70 -5.03 -7.61 -6.46
C LEU A 70 -5.00 -9.11 -6.13
N LYS A 71 -6.14 -9.81 -6.18
CA LYS A 71 -6.20 -11.27 -5.92
C LYS A 71 -5.51 -12.10 -7.02
N THR A 72 -5.45 -11.57 -8.25
CA THR A 72 -4.83 -12.24 -9.40
C THR A 72 -3.36 -11.88 -9.59
N SER A 73 -2.92 -10.75 -9.04
CA SER A 73 -1.53 -10.31 -9.08
C SER A 73 -0.71 -11.13 -8.09
N SER A 74 -0.06 -12.18 -8.58
CA SER A 74 0.91 -13.05 -7.88
C SER A 74 2.19 -12.35 -7.41
N ASP A 75 2.19 -11.02 -7.23
CA ASP A 75 3.32 -10.26 -6.66
C ASP A 75 3.33 -10.37 -5.13
N ILE A 76 3.31 -11.61 -4.64
CA ILE A 76 3.90 -11.99 -3.37
C ILE A 76 5.31 -12.47 -3.71
N GLY A 77 6.16 -11.54 -4.15
CA GLY A 77 7.60 -11.76 -4.17
C GLY A 77 8.08 -11.93 -2.73
N ILE A 78 8.28 -13.18 -2.34
CA ILE A 78 9.22 -13.59 -1.31
C ILE A 78 10.62 -13.39 -1.89
#